data_AF-A0A068NKT6-F1
#
_entry.id   AF-A0A068NKT6-F1
#
_cell.length_a   1.000
_cell.length_b   1.000
_cell.length_c   1.000
_cell.angle_alpha   90.00
_cell.angle_beta   90.00
_cell.angle_gamma   90.00
#
_symmetry.space_group_name_H-M   'P 1'
#
loop_
_entity.id
_entity.type
_entity.pdbx_description
1 polymer ?
#
loop_
_entity_poly.entity_id
_entity_poly.type
_entity_poly.pdbx_seq_one_letter_code
_entity_poly.pdbx_strand_id
1 'polypeptide(L)'
;MKVLAAVTAIAFVFGLVRAPAAIGRGIAYERVGRLEQAKRFDEAVKQLEPILEKYPTAEEVRIDLIRDYIGADRLEDAAKTLDWFSGRQITNEQKDTLDGLEKALIDRAKAENPDGFSEAGKA
;
A
#
# COMPACT_ATOMS: atom_id res chain seq x y z
N MET A 1 57.49 13.06 24.56
CA MET A 1 56.37 12.86 23.62
C MET A 1 56.47 11.47 23.00
N LYS A 2 55.71 10.48 23.48
CA LYS A 2 55.48 9.18 22.82
C LYS A 2 54.11 8.63 23.25
N VAL A 3 53.05 9.23 22.71
CA VAL A 3 51.70 8.63 22.74
C VAL A 3 51.15 8.79 21.32
N LEU A 4 51.51 7.87 20.42
CA LEU A 4 50.81 7.70 19.14
C LEU A 4 51.14 6.35 18.50
N ALA A 5 50.97 5.25 19.24
CA ALA A 5 51.15 3.90 18.72
C ALA A 5 50.07 2.94 19.24
N ALA A 6 48.83 3.42 19.35
CA ALA A 6 47.69 2.65 19.85
C ALA A 6 46.41 2.82 19.01
N VAL A 7 46.53 3.13 17.71
CA VAL A 7 45.36 3.30 16.83
C VAL A 7 45.32 2.30 15.66
N THR A 8 46.41 1.58 15.37
CA THR A 8 46.52 0.73 14.17
C THR A 8 46.70 -0.75 14.50
N ALA A 9 45.88 -1.30 15.40
CA ALA A 9 45.79 -2.76 15.58
C ALA A 9 44.40 -3.28 15.97
N ILE A 10 43.36 -2.44 15.91
CA ILE A 10 41.95 -2.90 15.99
C ILE A 10 41.41 -3.27 14.60
N ALA A 11 42.19 -3.09 13.54
CA ALA A 11 41.80 -3.44 12.17
C ALA A 11 41.89 -4.96 11.86
N PHE A 12 42.35 -5.80 12.80
CA PHE A 12 42.63 -7.22 12.51
C PHE A 12 41.59 -8.22 13.05
N VAL A 13 40.59 -7.78 13.82
CA VAL A 13 39.53 -8.68 14.34
C VAL A 13 38.23 -8.60 13.53
N PHE A 14 38.07 -7.59 12.67
CA PHE A 14 36.88 -7.43 11.82
C PHE A 14 37.05 -7.94 10.38
N GLY A 15 38.13 -8.68 10.09
CA GLY A 15 38.44 -9.19 8.75
C GLY A 15 37.92 -10.58 8.40
N LEU A 16 37.21 -11.27 9.31
CA LEU A 16 36.96 -12.72 9.15
C LEU A 16 35.56 -13.18 9.57
N VAL A 17 34.53 -12.44 9.20
CA VAL A 17 33.20 -13.04 8.98
C VAL A 17 32.79 -12.81 7.53
N ARG A 18 33.31 -13.71 6.72
CA ARG A 18 32.81 -14.05 5.39
C ARG A 18 31.31 -14.37 5.51
N ALA A 19 30.46 -13.38 5.24
CA ALA A 19 29.03 -13.59 5.06
C ALA A 19 28.68 -13.40 3.57
N PRO A 20 28.59 -14.47 2.77
CA PRO A 20 28.01 -14.40 1.44
C PRO A 20 26.49 -14.47 1.60
N ALA A 21 25.83 -13.32 1.76
CA ALA A 21 24.36 -13.23 1.73
C ALA A 21 23.89 -11.86 1.22
N ALA A 22 24.48 -11.41 0.11
CA ALA A 22 24.15 -10.12 -0.51
C ALA A 22 23.09 -10.22 -1.62
N ILE A 23 22.35 -11.34 -1.73
CA ILE A 23 21.34 -11.52 -2.79
C ILE A 23 19.91 -11.72 -2.23
N GLY A 24 19.72 -11.88 -0.91
CA GLY A 24 18.39 -12.08 -0.31
C GLY A 24 17.68 -10.84 0.26
N ARG A 25 18.33 -9.66 0.34
CA ARG A 25 17.80 -8.52 1.11
C ARG A 25 16.85 -7.60 0.36
N GLY A 26 16.97 -7.46 -0.96
CA GLY A 26 16.10 -6.55 -1.75
C GLY A 26 14.62 -6.94 -1.68
N ILE A 27 14.31 -8.22 -1.80
CA ILE A 27 12.94 -8.75 -1.80
C ILE A 27 12.29 -8.64 -0.39
N ALA A 28 13.10 -8.74 0.66
CA ALA A 28 12.61 -8.65 2.05
C ALA A 28 12.22 -7.22 2.43
N TYR A 29 12.99 -6.19 2.03
CA TYR A 29 12.66 -4.80 2.35
C TYR A 29 11.42 -4.30 1.63
N GLU A 30 11.23 -4.67 0.36
CA GLU A 30 10.00 -4.32 -0.35
C GLU A 30 8.77 -5.01 0.26
N ARG A 31 8.90 -6.27 0.69
CA ARG A 31 7.80 -7.00 1.33
C ARG A 31 7.47 -6.41 2.71
N VAL A 32 8.47 -6.05 3.51
CA VAL A 32 8.25 -5.40 4.81
C VAL A 32 7.64 -4.01 4.63
N GLY A 33 8.12 -3.21 3.68
CA GLY A 33 7.54 -1.89 3.39
C GLY A 33 6.08 -1.97 2.89
N ARG A 34 5.75 -2.99 2.09
CA ARG A 34 4.36 -3.26 1.68
C ARG A 34 3.47 -3.68 2.85
N LEU A 35 3.97 -4.54 3.74
CA LEU A 35 3.23 -4.96 4.94
C LEU A 35 3.00 -3.81 5.93
N GLU A 36 4.00 -2.94 6.12
CA GLU A 36 3.86 -1.76 6.96
C GLU A 36 2.87 -0.74 6.38
N GLN A 37 2.85 -0.56 5.06
CA GLN A 37 1.85 0.27 4.41
C GLN A 37 0.45 -0.32 4.54
N ALA A 38 0.26 -1.61 4.23
CA ALA A 38 -1.03 -2.29 4.41
C ALA A 38 -1.57 -2.13 5.85
N LYS A 39 -0.71 -2.32 6.85
CA LYS A 39 -1.06 -2.12 8.25
C LYS A 39 -1.52 -0.69 8.57
N ARG A 40 -0.86 0.31 7.97
CA ARG A 40 -1.26 1.73 8.14
C ARG A 40 -2.63 1.99 7.54
N PHE A 41 -2.95 1.38 6.41
CA PHE A 41 -4.27 1.47 5.80
C PHE A 41 -5.33 0.79 6.65
N ASP A 42 -5.05 -0.40 7.20
CA ASP A 42 -5.97 -1.06 8.15
C ASP A 42 -6.24 -0.21 9.40
N GLU A 43 -5.23 0.47 9.94
CA GLU A 43 -5.38 1.38 11.07
C GLU A 43 -6.18 2.64 10.71
N ALA A 44 -6.06 3.15 9.48
CA ALA A 44 -6.84 4.28 8.99
C ALA A 44 -8.32 3.89 8.80
N VAL A 45 -8.57 2.74 8.19
CA VAL A 45 -9.92 2.19 8.03
C VAL A 45 -10.65 2.08 9.37
N LYS A 46 -9.99 1.54 10.41
CA LYS A 46 -10.56 1.41 11.76
C LYS A 46 -10.95 2.76 12.40
N GLN A 47 -10.33 3.85 11.98
CA GLN A 47 -10.66 5.19 12.46
C GLN A 47 -11.79 5.83 11.66
N LEU A 48 -11.87 5.54 10.35
CA LEU A 48 -12.86 6.13 9.45
C LEU A 48 -14.20 5.39 9.45
N GLU A 49 -14.22 4.06 9.61
CA GLU A 49 -15.46 3.25 9.67
C GLU A 49 -16.47 3.80 10.71
N PRO A 50 -16.09 4.07 11.97
CA PRO A 50 -17.02 4.65 12.96
C PRO A 50 -17.50 6.07 12.62
N ILE A 51 -16.66 6.84 11.93
CA ILE A 51 -17.04 8.19 11.47
C ILE A 51 -18.12 8.06 10.40
N LEU A 52 -17.96 7.12 9.46
CA LEU A 52 -18.95 6.87 8.43
C LEU A 52 -20.27 6.31 9.01
N GLU A 53 -20.20 5.47 10.04
CA GLU A 53 -21.41 5.02 10.76
C GLU A 53 -22.20 6.19 11.37
N LYS A 54 -21.48 7.16 11.94
CA LYS A 54 -22.09 8.36 12.54
C LYS A 54 -22.56 9.37 11.49
N TYR A 55 -21.87 9.45 10.36
CA TYR A 55 -22.11 10.39 9.27
C TYR A 55 -22.18 9.67 7.93
N PRO A 56 -23.27 8.90 7.65
CA PRO A 56 -23.33 8.01 6.49
C PRO A 56 -23.38 8.75 5.15
N THR A 57 -23.62 10.06 5.14
CA THR A 57 -23.62 10.90 3.95
C THR A 57 -22.32 11.68 3.77
N ALA A 58 -21.30 11.46 4.61
CA ALA A 58 -20.00 12.12 4.48
C ALA A 58 -19.22 11.54 3.29
N GLU A 59 -19.38 12.17 2.14
CA GLU A 59 -18.77 11.75 0.87
C GLU A 59 -17.24 11.72 0.93
N GLU A 60 -16.62 12.71 1.57
CA GLU A 60 -15.18 12.79 1.78
C GLU A 60 -14.65 11.57 2.56
N VAL A 61 -15.33 11.18 3.63
CA VAL A 61 -14.98 10.01 4.45
C VAL A 61 -15.10 8.72 3.62
N ARG A 62 -16.11 8.62 2.74
CA ARG A 62 -16.24 7.48 1.83
C ARG A 62 -15.11 7.41 0.82
N ILE A 63 -14.71 8.55 0.26
CA ILE A 63 -13.58 8.65 -0.69
C ILE A 63 -12.27 8.21 0.00
N ASP A 64 -12.03 8.67 1.22
CA ASP A 64 -10.85 8.26 1.98
C ASP A 64 -10.89 6.76 2.33
N LEU A 65 -12.05 6.23 2.70
CA LEU A 65 -12.22 4.79 2.91
C LEU A 65 -11.95 3.97 1.64
N ILE A 66 -12.40 4.41 0.46
CA ILE A 66 -12.08 3.71 -0.80
C ILE A 66 -10.56 3.63 -1.00
N ARG A 67 -9.85 4.74 -0.78
CA ARG A 67 -8.39 4.79 -0.89
C ARG A 67 -7.72 3.82 0.08
N ASP A 68 -8.15 3.84 1.33
CA ASP A 68 -7.54 2.99 2.37
C ASP A 68 -7.89 1.51 2.18
N TYR A 69 -9.10 1.19 1.70
CA TYR A 69 -9.46 -0.18 1.32
C TYR A 69 -8.58 -0.70 0.18
N ILE A 70 -8.30 0.10 -0.85
CA ILE A 70 -7.37 -0.28 -1.92
C ILE A 70 -5.96 -0.50 -1.35
N GLY A 71 -5.50 0.38 -0.46
CA GLY A 71 -4.19 0.25 0.18
C GLY A 71 -4.06 -0.97 1.11
N ALA A 72 -5.16 -1.38 1.74
CA ALA A 72 -5.26 -2.55 2.61
C ALA A 72 -5.61 -3.86 1.87
N ASP A 73 -5.62 -3.87 0.53
CA ASP A 73 -6.05 -5.03 -0.28
C ASP A 73 -7.51 -5.48 -0.06
N ARG A 74 -8.35 -4.63 0.54
CA ARG A 74 -9.77 -4.87 0.75
C ARG A 74 -10.56 -4.45 -0.50
N LEU A 75 -10.24 -5.06 -1.65
CA LEU A 75 -10.73 -4.64 -2.97
C LEU A 75 -12.26 -4.74 -3.11
N GLU A 76 -12.88 -5.72 -2.47
CA GLU A 76 -14.34 -5.86 -2.45
C GLU A 76 -15.02 -4.71 -1.70
N ASP A 77 -14.45 -4.28 -0.58
CA ASP A 77 -14.98 -3.16 0.22
C ASP A 77 -14.78 -1.82 -0.50
N ALA A 78 -13.65 -1.66 -1.20
CA ALA A 78 -13.42 -0.53 -2.08
C ALA A 78 -14.48 -0.47 -3.20
N ALA A 79 -14.74 -1.59 -3.87
CA ALA A 79 -15.74 -1.68 -4.94
C ALA A 79 -17.15 -1.34 -4.46
N LYS A 80 -17.58 -1.92 -3.32
CA LYS A 80 -18.87 -1.61 -2.70
C LYS A 80 -19.00 -0.14 -2.32
N THR A 81 -17.91 0.46 -1.84
CA THR A 81 -17.92 1.87 -1.42
C THR A 81 -17.91 2.82 -2.63
N LEU A 82 -17.25 2.46 -3.74
CA LEU A 82 -17.35 3.17 -5.02
C LEU A 82 -18.78 3.14 -5.57
N ASP A 83 -19.44 1.98 -5.54
CA ASP A 83 -20.80 1.82 -6.04
C ASP A 83 -21.82 2.68 -5.29
N TRP A 84 -21.53 3.07 -4.05
CA TRP A 84 -22.38 4.02 -3.32
C TRP A 84 -22.54 5.35 -4.07
N PHE A 85 -21.54 5.80 -4.84
CA PHE A 85 -21.60 7.02 -5.65
C PHE A 85 -22.36 6.84 -6.98
N SER A 86 -22.65 5.60 -7.38
CA SER A 86 -23.41 5.29 -8.60
C SER A 86 -24.77 5.98 -8.60
N GLY A 87 -25.02 6.81 -9.61
CA GLY A 87 -26.29 7.52 -9.77
C GLY A 87 -26.51 8.67 -8.78
N ARG A 88 -25.51 9.02 -7.95
CA ARG A 88 -25.55 10.21 -7.09
C ARG A 88 -25.02 11.43 -7.83
N GLN A 89 -25.50 12.60 -7.43
CA GLN A 89 -24.93 13.86 -7.90
C GLN A 89 -23.59 14.08 -7.18
N ILE A 90 -22.51 14.14 -7.95
CA ILE A 90 -21.15 14.39 -7.47
C ILE A 90 -20.57 15.61 -8.16
N THR A 91 -19.57 16.25 -7.56
CA THR A 91 -18.81 17.31 -8.19
C THR A 91 -17.86 16.75 -9.24
N ASN A 92 -17.38 17.60 -10.16
CA ASN A 92 -16.35 17.19 -11.12
C ASN A 92 -15.06 16.73 -10.43
N GLU A 93 -14.67 17.40 -9.34
CA GLU A 93 -13.48 17.02 -8.55
C GLU A 93 -13.63 15.64 -7.90
N GLN A 94 -14.81 15.35 -7.35
CA GLN A 94 -15.12 14.03 -6.82
C GLN A 94 -15.10 13.00 -7.94
N LYS A 95 -15.67 13.30 -9.10
CA LYS A 95 -15.65 12.41 -10.26
C LYS A 95 -14.22 12.06 -10.67
N ASP A 96 -13.35 13.06 -10.85
CA ASP A 96 -11.95 12.84 -11.24
C ASP A 96 -11.21 11.98 -10.20
N THR A 97 -11.50 12.23 -8.91
CA THR A 97 -10.93 11.45 -7.81
C THR A 97 -11.42 10.00 -7.84
N LEU A 98 -12.72 9.78 -8.01
CA LEU A 98 -13.35 8.46 -8.05
C LEU A 98 -12.89 7.66 -9.26
N ASP A 99 -12.78 8.28 -10.44
CA ASP A 99 -12.22 7.66 -11.65
C ASP A 99 -10.77 7.18 -11.40
N GLY A 100 -9.97 7.99 -10.70
CA GLY A 100 -8.60 7.62 -10.32
C GLY A 100 -8.53 6.44 -9.35
N LEU A 101 -9.45 6.40 -8.38
CA LEU A 101 -9.56 5.30 -7.42
C LEU A 101 -10.08 4.01 -8.07
N GLU A 102 -11.06 4.11 -8.97
CA GLU A 102 -11.55 2.99 -9.77
C GLU A 102 -10.41 2.37 -10.60
N LYS A 103 -9.61 3.22 -11.26
CA LYS A 103 -8.43 2.76 -11.99
C LYS A 103 -7.45 2.02 -11.08
N ALA A 104 -7.15 2.58 -9.90
CA ALA A 104 -6.24 1.95 -8.94
C ALA A 104 -6.75 0.60 -8.44
N LEU A 105 -8.07 0.49 -8.18
CA LEU A 105 -8.73 -0.76 -7.83
C LEU A 105 -8.58 -1.81 -8.94
N ILE A 106 -8.84 -1.45 -10.19
CA ILE A 106 -8.73 -2.35 -11.34
C ILE A 106 -7.28 -2.81 -11.52
N ASP A 107 -6.31 -1.90 -11.43
CA ASP A 107 -4.89 -2.22 -11.57
C ASP A 107 -4.43 -3.18 -10.46
N ARG A 108 -4.92 -2.97 -9.23
CA ARG A 108 -4.62 -3.84 -8.09
C ARG A 108 -5.24 -5.24 -8.26
N ALA A 109 -6.51 -5.31 -8.66
CA ALA A 109 -7.20 -6.57 -8.93
C ALA A 109 -6.51 -7.37 -10.06
N LYS A 110 -6.04 -6.70 -11.12
CA LYS A 110 -5.25 -7.32 -12.18
C LYS A 110 -3.91 -7.85 -11.70
N ALA A 111 -3.24 -7.13 -10.79
CA ALA A 111 -1.97 -7.58 -10.23
C ALA A 111 -2.12 -8.84 -9.35
N GLU A 112 -3.27 -9.01 -8.68
CA GLU A 112 -3.58 -10.21 -7.90
C GLU A 112 -4.01 -11.39 -8.77
N ASN A 113 -4.71 -11.14 -9.87
CA ASN A 113 -5.18 -12.16 -10.80
C ASN A 113 -4.94 -11.74 -12.27
N PRO A 114 -3.70 -11.86 -12.78
CA PRO A 114 -3.36 -11.42 -14.13
C PRO A 114 -4.02 -12.26 -15.23
N ASP A 115 -4.32 -13.52 -14.96
CA ASP A 115 -4.87 -14.46 -15.93
C ASP A 115 -6.38 -14.27 -16.14
N GLY A 116 -7.10 -13.77 -15.14
CA GLY A 116 -8.55 -13.53 -15.20
C GLY A 116 -8.99 -12.42 -16.17
N PHE A 117 -8.07 -11.54 -16.59
CA PHE A 117 -8.36 -10.43 -17.51
C PHE A 117 -7.78 -10.63 -18.93
N SER A 118 -7.03 -11.72 -19.15
CA SER A 118 -6.40 -12.08 -20.44
C SER A 118 -7.42 -12.60 -21.47
N GLU A 119 -8.54 -13.18 -21.02
CA GLU A 119 -9.49 -13.89 -21.90
C GLU A 119 -10.53 -12.98 -22.58
N ALA A 120 -10.69 -11.72 -22.16
CA ALA A 120 -11.70 -10.83 -22.76
C ALA A 120 -11.28 -10.19 -24.11
N GLY A 121 -10.05 -10.46 -24.58
CA GLY A 121 -9.48 -9.86 -25.79
C GLY A 121 -9.25 -10.82 -26.96
N LYS A 122 -9.70 -12.08 -26.88
CA LYS A 122 -9.56 -13.07 -27.95
C LYS A 122 -10.88 -13.80 -28.21
N ALA A 123 -11.84 -13.10 -28.80
CA ALA A 123 -12.96 -13.72 -29.51
C ALA A 123 -13.25 -12.93 -30.78
#